data_AF-A0A9E2RCT3-F1
#
_entry.id   AF-A0A9E2RCT3-F1
#
_cell.length_a   1.000
_cell.length_b   1.000
_cell.length_c   1.000
_cell.angle_alpha   90.00
_cell.angle_beta   90.00
_cell.angle_gamma   90.00
#
_symmetry.space_group_name_H-M   'P 1'
#
loop_
_entity.id
_entity.type
_entity.pdbx_description
1 polymer ?
#
loop_
_entity_poly.entity_id
_entity_poly.type
_entity_poly.pdbx_seq_one_letter_code
_entity_poly.pdbx_strand_id
1 'polypeptide(L)'
;LRAREFNQSLLLADQLSRYLARPVSATNLVRITATDPQTTLTRQARLRNLRKAFAVRRPQDLTEKRILLVDDVFTTGTTLNECAKTLRKAGTGAVFALTLARTVDTGLVPDRLFAEQAARPLSAIAGC
;
A
#
# COMPACT_ATOMS: atom_id res chain seq x y z
N LEU A 1 24.92 -4.26 3.37
CA LEU A 1 23.79 -3.94 2.47
C LEU A 1 22.46 -4.27 3.17
N ARG A 2 21.93 -3.42 4.05
CA ARG A 2 20.47 -3.36 4.23
C ARG A 2 20.03 -2.19 3.39
N ALA A 3 19.94 -2.48 2.09
CA ALA A 3 19.48 -1.55 1.08
C ALA A 3 18.24 -0.85 1.61
N ARG A 4 18.18 0.46 1.40
CA ARG A 4 16.93 1.22 1.42
C ARG A 4 15.90 0.31 0.75
N GLU A 5 14.97 -0.25 1.52
CA GLU A 5 13.76 -0.81 0.94
C GLU A 5 13.25 0.32 0.06
N PHE A 6 13.32 0.12 -1.26
CA PHE A 6 12.78 1.07 -2.22
C PHE A 6 11.36 1.33 -1.73
N ASN A 7 11.05 2.54 -1.28
CA ASN A 7 9.70 2.83 -0.84
C ASN A 7 8.90 3.11 -2.11
N GLN A 8 8.45 2.05 -2.79
CA GLN A 8 7.74 2.16 -4.07
C GLN A 8 6.51 3.06 -3.90
N SER A 9 5.82 2.93 -2.76
CA SER A 9 4.69 3.77 -2.38
C SER A 9 5.07 5.26 -2.32
N LEU A 10 6.26 5.61 -1.83
CA LEU A 10 6.77 7.00 -1.84
C LEU A 10 7.13 7.49 -3.25
N LEU A 11 7.72 6.64 -4.09
CA LEU A 11 8.01 7.00 -5.49
C LEU A 11 6.71 7.26 -6.27
N LEU A 12 5.71 6.42 -6.08
CA LEU A 12 4.36 6.61 -6.64
C LEU A 12 3.73 7.92 -6.12
N ALA A 13 3.81 8.16 -4.81
CA ALA A 13 3.29 9.37 -4.20
C ALA A 13 3.97 10.64 -4.75
N ASP A 14 5.29 10.61 -4.94
CA ASP A 14 6.05 11.74 -5.49
C ASP A 14 5.64 12.08 -6.92
N GLN A 15 5.44 11.07 -7.79
CA GLN A 15 4.94 11.31 -9.15
C GLN A 15 3.52 11.86 -9.16
N LEU A 16 2.63 11.30 -8.33
CA LEU A 16 1.26 11.78 -8.17
C LEU A 16 1.20 13.21 -7.62
N SER A 17 2.12 13.56 -6.72
CA SER A 17 2.22 14.89 -6.12
C SER A 17 2.43 15.98 -7.17
N ARG A 18 3.28 15.68 -8.16
CA ARG A 18 3.59 16.56 -9.29
C ARG A 18 2.39 16.72 -10.22
N TYR A 19 1.71 15.61 -10.52
CA TYR A 19 0.52 15.63 -11.38
C TYR A 19 -0.68 16.36 -10.73
N LEU A 20 -0.88 16.17 -9.42
CA LEU A 20 -2.02 16.74 -8.69
C LEU A 20 -1.72 18.12 -8.09
N ALA A 21 -0.48 18.60 -8.17
CA ALA A 21 0.02 19.79 -7.47
C ALA A 21 -0.31 19.78 -5.96
N ARG A 22 -0.05 18.64 -5.30
CA ARG A 22 -0.30 18.44 -3.86
C ARG A 22 0.96 17.96 -3.14
N PRO A 23 1.18 18.35 -1.87
CA PRO A 23 2.39 17.95 -1.15
C PRO A 23 2.35 16.47 -0.74
N VAL A 24 3.53 15.84 -0.68
CA VAL A 24 3.71 14.52 -0.07
C VAL A 24 4.16 14.66 1.38
N SER A 25 3.53 13.90 2.28
CA SER A 25 3.95 13.81 3.68
C SER A 25 4.45 12.40 3.99
N ALA A 26 5.75 12.16 3.81
CA ALA A 26 6.39 10.87 4.06
C ALA A 26 6.64 10.56 5.56
N THR A 27 6.49 11.56 6.44
CA THR A 27 6.95 11.47 7.84
C THR A 27 5.85 11.60 8.89
N ASN A 28 4.64 12.04 8.53
CA ASN A 28 3.57 12.19 9.52
C ASN A 28 2.92 10.87 9.91
N LEU A 29 2.69 9.94 8.98
CA LEU A 29 2.17 8.61 9.29
C LEU A 29 3.34 7.64 9.41
N VAL A 30 3.55 7.08 10.60
CA VAL A 30 4.70 6.22 10.88
C VAL A 30 4.26 4.89 11.49
N ARG A 31 4.99 3.82 11.15
CA ARG A 31 4.86 2.53 11.82
C ARG A 31 5.66 2.57 13.12
N ILE A 32 5.03 2.28 14.24
CA ILE A 32 5.63 2.34 15.59
C ILE A 32 5.85 0.96 16.22
N THR A 33 5.35 -0.10 15.59
CA THR A 33 5.48 -1.47 16.08
C THR A 33 6.15 -2.32 15.01
N ALA A 34 7.24 -2.98 15.40
CA ALA A 34 7.81 -4.07 14.61
C ALA A 34 6.80 -5.21 14.57
N THR A 35 6.48 -5.66 13.38
CA THR A 35 5.32 -6.50 13.11
C THR A 35 5.77 -7.51 12.07
N ASP A 36 5.46 -8.79 12.28
CA ASP A 36 5.95 -9.87 11.43
C ASP A 36 5.58 -9.63 9.96
N PRO A 37 6.41 -10.09 8.99
CA PRO A 37 6.09 -9.96 7.57
C PRO A 37 4.68 -10.49 7.27
N GLN A 38 3.86 -9.70 6.59
CA GLN A 38 2.46 -10.06 6.36
C GLN A 38 2.29 -11.25 5.40
N THR A 39 3.30 -11.53 4.58
CA THR A 39 3.27 -12.58 3.55
C THR A 39 3.03 -13.97 4.13
N THR A 40 3.50 -14.25 5.35
CA THR A 40 3.35 -15.54 6.03
C THR A 40 2.07 -15.65 6.87
N LEU A 41 1.32 -14.55 7.03
CA LEU A 41 0.18 -14.49 7.94
C LEU A 41 -1.16 -14.69 7.23
N THR A 42 -2.09 -15.38 7.88
CA THR A 42 -3.50 -15.44 7.45
C THR A 42 -4.17 -14.07 7.52
N ARG A 43 -5.30 -13.88 6.83
CA ARG A 43 -6.05 -12.60 6.86
C ARG A 43 -6.37 -12.12 8.28
N GLN A 44 -6.85 -13.01 9.15
CA GLN A 44 -7.12 -12.68 10.56
C GLN A 44 -5.83 -12.35 11.33
N ALA A 45 -4.75 -13.09 11.09
CA ALA A 45 -3.46 -12.82 11.72
C ALA A 45 -2.88 -11.46 11.28
N ARG A 46 -3.03 -11.08 10.00
CA ARG A 46 -2.65 -9.75 9.49
C ARG A 46 -3.39 -8.63 10.22
N LEU A 47 -4.70 -8.78 10.42
CA LEU A 47 -5.53 -7.80 11.15
C LEU A 47 -5.06 -7.60 12.59
N ARG A 48 -4.70 -8.69 13.29
CA ARG A 48 -4.19 -8.61 14.66
C ARG A 48 -2.79 -7.99 14.69
N ASN A 49 -1.91 -8.43 13.79
CA ASN A 49 -0.52 -7.98 13.70
C ASN A 49 -0.43 -6.45 13.50
N LEU A 50 -1.28 -5.86 12.66
CA LEU A 50 -1.24 -4.41 12.38
C LEU A 50 -2.05 -3.54 13.33
N ARG A 51 -2.80 -4.11 14.28
CA ARG A 51 -3.64 -3.33 15.19
C ARG A 51 -2.77 -2.40 16.03
N LYS A 52 -3.03 -1.08 15.96
CA LYS A 52 -2.24 -0.03 16.62
C LYS A 52 -0.76 0.04 16.19
N ALA A 53 -0.40 -0.55 15.05
CA ALA A 53 0.98 -0.51 14.55
C ALA A 53 1.39 0.85 13.97
N PHE A 54 0.46 1.80 13.80
CA PHE A 54 0.69 3.10 13.17
C PHE A 54 0.31 4.28 14.08
N ALA A 55 1.06 5.38 13.97
CA ALA A 55 0.80 6.64 14.67
C ALA A 55 0.97 7.86 13.75
N VAL A 56 0.37 8.98 14.15
CA VAL A 56 0.57 10.29 13.52
C VAL A 56 1.53 11.12 14.37
N ARG A 57 2.63 11.62 13.79
CA ARG A 57 3.64 12.44 14.50
C ARG A 57 3.16 13.86 14.81
N ARG A 58 2.56 14.53 13.84
CA ARG A 58 2.06 15.91 13.97
C ARG A 58 0.59 15.99 13.52
N PRO A 59 -0.36 15.61 14.39
CA PRO A 59 -1.79 15.63 14.06
C PRO A 59 -2.28 16.98 13.55
N GLN A 60 -1.75 18.08 14.11
CA GLN A 60 -2.07 19.45 13.73
C GLN A 60 -1.79 19.76 12.25
N ASP A 61 -0.81 19.08 11.64
CA ASP A 61 -0.50 19.26 10.22
C ASP A 61 -1.58 18.65 9.32
N LEU A 62 -2.46 17.80 9.87
CA LEU A 62 -3.41 16.98 9.12
C LEU A 62 -4.88 17.29 9.45
N THR A 63 -5.15 18.12 10.46
CA THR A 63 -6.50 18.50 10.90
C THR A 63 -7.37 18.99 9.74
N GLU A 64 -8.56 18.41 9.59
CA GLU A 64 -9.54 18.68 8.52
C GLU A 64 -9.04 18.50 7.07
N LYS A 65 -7.80 18.03 6.87
CA LYS A 65 -7.26 17.78 5.53
C LYS A 65 -7.83 16.48 4.97
N ARG A 66 -8.10 16.49 3.66
CA ARG A 66 -8.36 15.27 2.89
C ARG A 66 -7.04 14.59 2.60
N ILE A 67 -6.91 13.32 2.96
CA ILE A 67 -5.67 12.55 2.85
C ILE A 67 -5.83 11.48 1.78
N LEU A 68 -4.84 11.38 0.88
CA LEU A 68 -4.69 10.26 -0.04
C LEU A 68 -3.55 9.37 0.44
N LEU A 69 -3.88 8.17 0.91
CA LEU A 69 -2.91 7.11 1.14
C LEU A 69 -2.49 6.51 -0.20
N VAL A 70 -1.19 6.33 -0.39
CA VAL A 70 -0.63 5.69 -1.58
C VAL A 70 0.10 4.43 -1.14
N ASP A 71 -0.18 3.31 -1.80
CA ASP A 71 0.52 2.05 -1.62
C ASP A 71 0.79 1.39 -2.97
N ASP A 72 1.68 0.40 -3.03
CA ASP A 72 1.93 -0.33 -4.27
C ASP A 72 0.88 -1.43 -4.50
N VAL A 73 0.58 -2.26 -3.49
CA VAL A 73 -0.29 -3.44 -3.62
C VAL A 73 -1.38 -3.49 -2.55
N PHE A 74 -2.63 -3.45 -2.99
CA PHE A 74 -3.78 -3.75 -2.13
C PHE A 74 -4.02 -5.27 -2.05
N THR A 75 -3.78 -5.88 -0.89
CA THR A 75 -4.14 -7.29 -0.65
C THR A 75 -5.50 -7.39 0.05
N THR A 76 -5.52 -7.58 1.37
CA THR A 76 -6.73 -7.61 2.20
C THR A 76 -7.21 -6.20 2.59
N GLY A 77 -6.42 -5.17 2.27
CA GLY A 77 -6.65 -3.79 2.72
C GLY A 77 -6.32 -3.56 4.20
N THR A 78 -5.76 -4.53 4.92
CA THR A 78 -5.52 -4.43 6.36
C THR A 78 -4.60 -3.26 6.72
N THR A 79 -3.47 -3.11 6.02
CA THR A 79 -2.53 -2.00 6.21
C THR A 79 -3.22 -0.66 6.03
N LEU A 80 -3.85 -0.44 4.87
CA LEU A 80 -4.53 0.80 4.53
C LEU A 80 -5.67 1.13 5.48
N ASN A 81 -6.43 0.12 5.94
CA ASN A 81 -7.50 0.32 6.91
C ASN A 81 -6.97 0.77 8.28
N GLU A 82 -5.90 0.16 8.78
CA GLU A 82 -5.30 0.60 10.06
C GLU A 82 -4.67 2.00 9.93
N CYS A 83 -3.99 2.30 8.82
CA CYS A 83 -3.50 3.63 8.50
C CYS A 83 -4.64 4.67 8.47
N ALA A 84 -5.74 4.38 7.78
CA ALA A 84 -6.89 5.27 7.67
C ALA A 84 -7.57 5.49 9.02
N LYS A 85 -7.70 4.45 9.86
CA LYS A 85 -8.21 4.59 11.23
C LYS A 85 -7.31 5.50 12.07
N THR A 86 -6.00 5.30 12.00
CA THR A 86 -5.01 6.14 12.70
C THR A 86 -5.10 7.60 12.26
N LEU A 87 -5.23 7.87 10.96
CA LEU A 87 -5.40 9.23 10.43
C LEU A 87 -6.72 9.87 10.87
N ARG A 88 -7.85 9.15 10.80
CA ARG A 88 -9.16 9.68 11.22
C ARG A 88 -9.17 10.02 12.71
N LYS A 89 -8.55 9.18 13.55
CA LYS A 89 -8.39 9.45 14.99
C LYS A 89 -7.53 10.69 15.26
N ALA A 90 -6.65 11.06 14.35
CA ALA A 90 -5.85 12.27 14.44
C ALA A 90 -6.58 13.55 13.97
N GLY A 91 -7.88 13.46 13.63
CA GLY A 91 -8.68 14.62 13.24
C GLY A 91 -8.59 14.98 11.75
N THR A 92 -8.16 14.04 10.90
CA THR A 92 -8.21 14.25 9.44
C THR A 92 -9.65 14.22 8.92
N GLY A 93 -9.86 14.87 7.77
CA GLY A 93 -11.10 14.77 7.01
C GLY A 93 -11.23 13.42 6.28
N ALA A 94 -11.69 13.46 5.03
CA ALA A 94 -11.82 12.24 4.23
C ALA A 94 -10.46 11.59 3.94
N VAL A 95 -10.36 10.28 4.15
CA VAL A 95 -9.18 9.47 3.80
C VAL A 95 -9.52 8.57 2.61
N PHE A 96 -8.76 8.73 1.54
CA PHE A 96 -8.80 7.94 0.31
C PHE A 96 -7.57 7.04 0.22
N ALA A 97 -7.64 5.98 -0.59
CA ALA A 97 -6.50 5.12 -0.87
C ALA A 97 -6.37 4.91 -2.38
N LEU A 98 -5.13 4.94 -2.88
CA LEU A 98 -4.77 4.59 -4.23
C LEU A 98 -3.66 3.53 -4.20
N THR A 99 -3.85 2.46 -4.95
CA THR A 99 -2.85 1.39 -5.08
C THR A 99 -2.60 1.07 -6.55
N LEU A 100 -1.35 0.76 -6.90
CA LEU A 100 -0.98 0.40 -8.27
C LEU A 100 -1.59 -0.95 -8.69
N ALA A 101 -1.56 -1.92 -7.79
CA ALA A 101 -2.12 -3.25 -8.03
C ALA A 101 -3.05 -3.67 -6.89
N ARG A 102 -3.91 -4.65 -7.16
CA ARG A 102 -4.71 -5.31 -6.13
C ARG A 102 -4.77 -6.81 -6.37
N THR A 103 -4.87 -7.58 -5.29
CA THR A 103 -5.29 -8.97 -5.41
C THR A 103 -6.76 -9.00 -5.83
N VAL A 104 -7.02 -9.81 -6.84
CA VAL A 104 -8.35 -10.12 -7.37
C VAL A 104 -8.65 -11.57 -7.04
N ASP A 105 -9.93 -11.86 -6.79
CA ASP A 105 -10.36 -13.26 -6.75
C ASP A 105 -10.21 -13.82 -8.16
N THR A 106 -9.58 -14.98 -8.29
CA THR A 106 -9.38 -15.65 -9.59
C THR A 106 -10.71 -16.00 -10.25
N GLY A 107 -11.80 -16.16 -9.49
CA GLY A 107 -13.13 -16.36 -10.06
C GLY A 107 -13.75 -15.12 -10.70
N LEU A 108 -13.17 -13.93 -10.52
CA LEU A 108 -13.65 -12.66 -11.07
C LEU A 108 -12.82 -12.16 -12.26
N VAL A 109 -11.72 -12.84 -12.60
CA VAL A 109 -10.88 -12.50 -13.75
C VAL A 109 -11.17 -13.51 -14.86
N PRO A 110 -11.67 -13.09 -16.03
CA PRO A 110 -11.88 -13.99 -17.16
C PRO A 110 -10.58 -14.71 -17.53
N ASP A 111 -10.64 -16.02 -17.78
CA ASP A 111 -9.49 -16.89 -18.09
C ASP A 111 -8.53 -16.32 -19.15
N ARG A 112 -9.06 -15.48 -20.06
CA ARG A 112 -8.28 -14.80 -21.11
C ARG A 112 -7.15 -13.92 -20.58
N LEU A 113 -7.30 -13.32 -19.39
CA LEU A 113 -6.27 -12.44 -18.83
C LEU A 113 -5.02 -13.21 -18.36
N PHE A 114 -5.17 -14.49 -18.00
CA PHE A 114 -4.07 -15.36 -17.58
C PHE A 114 -3.61 -16.32 -18.69
N ALA A 115 -4.46 -16.61 -19.68
CA ALA A 115 -4.11 -17.43 -20.83
C ALA A 115 -2.99 -16.82 -21.68
N GLU A 116 -2.90 -15.49 -21.77
CA GLU A 116 -1.83 -14.81 -22.52
C GLU A 116 -0.45 -14.86 -21.83
N GLN A 117 -0.39 -15.10 -20.51
CA GLN A 117 0.88 -15.24 -19.78
C GLN A 117 1.38 -16.69 -19.72
N ALA A 118 0.51 -17.68 -19.85
CA ALA A 118 0.88 -19.11 -19.87
C ALA A 118 1.36 -19.61 -21.25
N ALA A 119 1.16 -18.84 -22.32
CA ALA A 119 1.42 -19.26 -23.70
C ALA A 119 2.82 -18.94 -24.23
N ARG A 120 3.73 -18.38 -23.42
CA ARG A 120 5.15 -18.23 -23.82
C ARG A 120 5.98 -19.40 -23.30
N PRO A 121 6.36 -20.37 -24.15
CA PRO A 121 7.26 -21.43 -23.73
C PRO A 121 8.60 -20.83 -23.29
N LEU A 122 9.14 -21.34 -22.16
CA LEU A 122 10.45 -21.01 -21.60
C LEU A 122 11.64 -21.32 -22.55
N SER A 123 11.39 -21.89 -23.72
CA SER A 123 12.39 -22.16 -24.76
C SER A 123 12.84 -20.92 -25.53
N ALA A 124 12.22 -19.75 -25.35
CA ALA A 124 12.54 -18.53 -26.09
C ALA A 124 13.58 -17.61 -25.42
N ILE A 125 14.20 -18.00 -24.30
CA ILE A 125 15.23 -17.19 -23.59
C ILE A 125 16.63 -17.85 -23.59
N ALA A 126 16.77 -19.11 -24.02
CA ALA A 126 18.07 -19.74 -24.19
C ALA A 126 18.49 -19.72 -25.68
N GLY A 127 19.04 -18.59 -26.11
CA GLY A 127 19.48 -18.37 -27.48
C GLY A 127 20.21 -17.04 -27.69
N CYS A 128 21.17 -16.75 -26.81
CA CYS A 128 22.34 -15.90 -27.08
C CYS A 128 23.58 -16.72 -26.71
#